data_AF-A0A292PN45-F1
#
_entry.id   AF-A0A292PN45-F1
#
_cell.length_a   1.000
_cell.length_b   1.000
_cell.length_c   1.000
_cell.angle_alpha   90.00
_cell.angle_beta   90.00
_cell.angle_gamma   90.00
#
_symmetry.space_group_name_H-M   'P 1'
#
loop_
_entity.id
_entity.type
_entity.pdbx_description
1 polymer ?
#
loop_
_entity_poly.entity_id
_entity_poly.type
_entity_poly.pdbx_seq_one_letter_code
_entity_poly.pdbx_strand_id
1 'polypeptide(L)'
;IIPYSRNRKFTGREHLIHSVERHCKRDGHNRIALHGLGGAGKTQIALEYVYRRASEADCDIFWVQGSGALKFREDFRAIGKHVRNPLASAEVEEEGFLLSIKRWFEGRDNRDWILVIDNADNEEDFAGNNSPIARFVPHGPRGTLIFTTRSRQVAFRQ
;
A
#
# COMPACT_ATOMS: atom_id res chain seq x y z
N ILE A 1 -6.05 1.70 -8.75
CA ILE A 1 -6.89 2.64 -7.96
C ILE A 1 -5.99 3.64 -7.24
N ILE A 2 -5.95 4.90 -7.70
CA ILE A 2 -5.19 6.00 -7.07
C ILE A 2 -6.20 7.12 -6.78
N PRO A 3 -6.35 7.57 -5.52
CA PRO A 3 -7.39 8.54 -5.13
C PRO A 3 -7.04 9.99 -5.46
N TYR A 4 -5.79 10.26 -5.87
CA TYR A 4 -5.29 11.60 -6.14
C TYR A 4 -4.72 11.70 -7.55
N SER A 5 -4.98 12.82 -8.22
CA SER A 5 -4.35 13.13 -9.50
C SER A 5 -2.85 13.39 -9.36
N ARG A 6 -2.07 13.05 -10.39
CA ARG A 6 -0.63 13.37 -10.42
C ARG A 6 -0.41 14.88 -10.31
N ASN A 7 0.48 15.27 -9.39
CA ASN A 7 0.92 16.65 -9.30
C ASN A 7 1.93 16.96 -10.42
N ARG A 8 1.48 17.63 -11.48
CA ARG A 8 2.33 18.00 -12.63
C ARG A 8 3.41 19.04 -12.32
N LYS A 9 3.38 19.66 -11.12
CA LYS A 9 4.36 20.62 -10.63
C LYS A 9 5.24 20.03 -9.52
N PHE A 10 5.22 18.70 -9.32
CA PHE A 10 6.14 18.04 -8.40
C PHE A 10 7.59 18.37 -8.80
N THR A 11 8.40 18.77 -7.83
CA THR A 11 9.79 19.20 -8.06
C THR A 11 10.65 18.88 -6.85
N GLY A 12 11.94 18.67 -7.09
CA GLY A 12 12.88 18.22 -6.07
C GLY A 12 12.58 16.80 -5.59
N ARG A 13 13.25 16.37 -4.52
CA ARG A 13 13.12 15.02 -3.92
C ARG A 13 13.41 13.83 -4.85
N GLU A 14 14.01 14.07 -6.02
CA GLU A 14 14.46 13.01 -6.95
C GLU A 14 15.32 11.96 -6.27
N HIS A 15 16.21 12.38 -5.36
CA HIS A 15 17.03 11.44 -4.58
C HIS A 15 16.21 10.48 -3.71
N LEU A 16 15.04 10.90 -3.20
CA LEU A 16 14.13 10.04 -2.44
C LEU A 16 13.37 9.10 -3.37
N ILE A 17 12.89 9.60 -4.52
CA ILE A 17 12.23 8.77 -5.53
C ILE A 17 13.18 7.66 -6.01
N HIS A 18 14.41 8.01 -6.40
CA HIS A 18 15.44 7.05 -6.78
C HIS A 18 15.80 6.08 -5.65
N SER A 19 15.73 6.53 -4.38
CA SER A 19 15.92 5.64 -3.24
C SER A 19 14.80 4.61 -3.16
N VAL A 20 13.54 5.01 -3.31
CA VAL A 20 12.39 4.09 -3.36
C VAL A 20 12.56 3.08 -4.50
N GLU A 21 12.88 3.56 -5.71
CA GLU A 21 13.11 2.70 -6.89
C GLU A 21 14.21 1.66 -6.65
N ARG A 22 15.32 2.06 -6.03
CA ARG A 22 16.44 1.15 -5.73
C ARG A 22 16.06 0.04 -4.74
N HIS A 23 15.17 0.33 -3.80
CA HIS A 23 14.71 -0.66 -2.81
C HIS A 23 13.57 -1.54 -3.33
N CYS A 24 12.88 -1.12 -4.40
CA CYS A 24 11.84 -1.91 -5.06
C CYS A 24 12.44 -2.92 -6.05
N LYS A 25 12.81 -4.11 -5.58
CA LYS A 25 13.25 -5.21 -6.46
C LYS A 25 12.05 -5.81 -7.20
N ARG A 26 12.19 -6.07 -8.51
CA ARG A 26 11.11 -6.62 -9.35
C ARG A 26 10.62 -8.00 -8.90
N ASP A 27 11.52 -8.87 -8.44
CA ASP A 27 11.17 -10.25 -8.05
C ASP A 27 11.10 -10.48 -6.53
N GLY A 28 10.86 -9.41 -5.75
CA GLY A 28 10.83 -9.48 -4.29
C GLY A 28 9.56 -8.88 -3.69
N HIS A 29 9.34 -9.17 -2.41
CA HIS A 29 8.37 -8.45 -1.59
C HIS A 29 9.06 -7.28 -0.90
N ASN A 30 8.80 -6.08 -1.40
CA ASN A 30 9.44 -4.86 -0.92
C ASN A 30 8.50 -4.14 0.05
N ARG A 31 9.03 -3.65 1.17
CA ARG A 31 8.27 -2.86 2.15
C ARG A 31 9.06 -1.59 2.42
N ILE A 32 8.41 -0.45 2.18
CA ILE A 32 9.05 0.86 2.23
C ILE A 32 8.20 1.77 3.10
N ALA A 33 8.81 2.39 4.10
CA ALA A 33 8.18 3.41 4.91
C ALA A 33 8.76 4.79 4.57
N LEU A 34 7.94 5.65 3.97
CA LEU A 34 8.20 7.08 3.90
C LEU A 34 7.78 7.68 5.24
N HIS A 35 8.76 8.01 6.08
CA HIS A 35 8.53 8.52 7.42
C HIS A 35 9.02 9.97 7.56
N GLY A 36 8.35 10.76 8.39
CA GLY A 36 8.73 12.15 8.64
C GLY A 36 7.59 13.01 9.16
N LEU A 37 7.87 14.27 9.45
CA LEU A 37 6.89 15.20 10.03
C LEU A 37 5.66 15.44 9.13
N GLY A 38 4.60 15.98 9.72
CA GLY A 38 3.44 16.48 8.99
C GLY A 38 3.86 17.54 7.97
N GLY A 39 3.24 17.56 6.79
CA GLY A 39 3.57 18.51 5.72
C GLY A 39 4.89 18.22 4.96
N ALA A 40 5.67 17.21 5.34
CA ALA A 40 6.97 16.91 4.69
C ALA A 40 6.88 16.39 3.24
N GLY A 41 5.67 16.19 2.70
CA GLY A 41 5.44 15.75 1.31
C GLY A 41 5.46 14.25 1.06
N LYS A 42 5.37 13.41 2.10
CA LYS A 42 5.46 11.93 2.00
C LYS A 42 4.46 11.33 1.01
N THR A 43 3.18 11.71 1.12
CA THR A 43 2.11 11.32 0.19
C THR A 43 2.40 11.75 -1.24
N GLN A 44 3.00 12.94 -1.44
CA GLN A 44 3.37 13.42 -2.77
C GLN A 44 4.54 12.62 -3.37
N ILE A 45 5.50 12.21 -2.54
CA ILE A 45 6.60 11.31 -2.96
C ILE A 45 6.05 9.95 -3.37
N ALA A 46 5.18 9.34 -2.56
CA ALA A 46 4.53 8.08 -2.90
C ALA A 46 3.72 8.18 -4.21
N LEU A 47 2.93 9.26 -4.36
CA LEU A 47 2.18 9.52 -5.58
C LEU A 47 3.06 9.65 -6.81
N GLU A 48 4.10 10.47 -6.75
CA GLU A 48 5.01 10.65 -7.88
C GLU A 48 5.69 9.34 -8.27
N TYR A 49 6.14 8.55 -7.29
CA TYR A 49 6.72 7.23 -7.55
C TYR A 49 5.73 6.30 -8.27
N VAL A 50 4.49 6.15 -7.77
CA VAL A 50 3.52 5.25 -8.41
C VAL A 50 3.13 5.72 -9.81
N TYR A 51 3.05 7.03 -10.05
CA TYR A 51 2.77 7.56 -11.37
C TYR A 51 3.91 7.32 -12.37
N ARG A 52 5.17 7.39 -11.94
CA ARG A 52 6.32 7.00 -12.77
C ARG A 52 6.29 5.50 -13.07
N ARG A 53 6.05 4.67 -12.04
CA ARG A 53 5.96 3.22 -12.22
C ARG A 53 4.84 2.82 -13.19
N ALA A 54 3.67 3.46 -13.08
CA ALA A 54 2.53 3.24 -13.98
C ALA A 54 2.85 3.53 -15.45
N SER A 55 3.75 4.48 -15.72
CA SER A 55 4.17 4.80 -17.09
C SER A 55 5.26 3.88 -17.65
N GLU A 56 5.99 3.18 -16.78
CA GLU A 56 7.17 2.39 -17.16
C GLU A 56 6.92 0.88 -17.22
N ALA A 57 5.89 0.38 -16.53
CA ALA A 57 5.55 -1.04 -16.56
C ALA A 57 4.07 -1.29 -16.33
N ASP A 58 3.64 -2.47 -16.79
CA ASP A 58 2.34 -3.04 -16.44
C ASP A 58 2.39 -3.50 -14.98
N CYS A 59 1.87 -2.66 -14.07
CA CYS A 59 1.86 -2.87 -12.63
C CYS A 59 0.51 -2.43 -12.06
N ASP A 60 -0.11 -3.30 -11.27
CA ASP A 60 -1.38 -2.99 -10.61
C ASP A 60 -1.12 -2.10 -9.39
N ILE A 61 -1.65 -0.88 -9.41
CA ILE A 61 -1.43 0.09 -8.32
C ILE A 61 -2.71 0.25 -7.51
N PHE A 62 -2.57 0.11 -6.20
CA PHE A 62 -3.65 0.23 -5.24
C PHE A 62 -3.27 1.19 -4.12
N TRP A 63 -4.29 1.80 -3.51
CA TRP A 63 -4.11 2.80 -2.49
C TRP A 63 -5.24 2.67 -1.47
N VAL A 64 -4.87 2.69 -0.19
CA VAL A 64 -5.79 2.68 0.94
C VAL A 64 -5.35 3.70 1.99
N GLN A 65 -6.29 4.27 2.72
CA GLN A 65 -5.99 5.12 3.87
C GLN A 65 -5.73 4.26 5.11
N GLY A 66 -4.57 4.42 5.72
CA GLY A 66 -4.16 3.84 7.00
C GLY A 66 -4.46 4.72 8.21
N SER A 67 -5.27 5.78 8.05
CA SER A 67 -5.62 6.72 9.12
C SER A 67 -6.55 6.14 10.19
N GLY A 68 -7.06 4.94 9.97
CA GLY A 68 -7.93 4.20 10.89
C GLY A 68 -8.59 3.01 10.23
N ALA A 69 -8.94 2.00 11.04
CA ALA A 69 -9.44 0.71 10.54
C ALA A 69 -10.70 0.81 9.67
N LEU A 70 -11.64 1.70 9.99
CA LEU A 70 -12.87 1.86 9.22
C LEU A 70 -12.56 2.27 7.77
N LYS A 71 -11.77 3.33 7.59
CA LYS A 71 -11.44 3.84 6.26
C LYS A 71 -10.58 2.85 5.47
N PHE A 72 -9.64 2.20 6.14
CA PHE A 72 -8.85 1.13 5.54
C PHE A 72 -9.73 0.01 4.99
N ARG A 73 -10.71 -0.49 5.78
CA ARG A 73 -11.62 -1.57 5.36
C ARG A 73 -12.47 -1.17 4.16
N GLU A 74 -12.96 0.07 4.13
CA GLU A 74 -13.72 0.60 2.99
C GLU A 74 -12.88 0.60 1.71
N ASP A 75 -11.67 1.15 1.76
CA ASP A 75 -10.79 1.26 0.61
C ASP A 75 -10.31 -0.13 0.15
N PHE A 76 -9.97 -1.01 1.10
CA PHE A 76 -9.55 -2.39 0.81
C PHE A 76 -10.68 -3.20 0.19
N ARG A 77 -11.94 -2.99 0.62
CA ARG A 77 -13.11 -3.59 -0.01
C ARG A 77 -13.28 -3.14 -1.45
N ALA A 78 -13.04 -1.87 -1.75
CA ALA A 78 -13.09 -1.35 -3.11
C ALA A 78 -12.05 -2.02 -4.03
N ILE A 79 -10.86 -2.33 -3.50
CA ILE A 79 -9.84 -3.13 -4.21
C ILE A 79 -10.38 -4.52 -4.54
N GLY A 80 -10.96 -5.24 -3.58
CA GLY A 80 -11.50 -6.58 -3.80
C GLY A 80 -12.53 -6.66 -4.93
N LYS A 81 -13.39 -5.64 -5.04
CA LYS A 81 -14.36 -5.52 -6.14
C LYS A 81 -13.70 -5.27 -7.49
N HIS A 82 -12.57 -4.54 -7.51
CA HIS A 82 -11.85 -4.21 -8.74
C HIS A 82 -11.09 -5.40 -9.32
N VAL A 83 -10.40 -6.16 -8.47
CA VAL A 83 -9.57 -7.31 -8.90
C VAL A 83 -10.41 -8.54 -9.28
N ARG A 84 -11.75 -8.45 -9.20
CA ARG A 84 -12.72 -9.51 -9.49
C ARG A 84 -12.30 -10.88 -8.91
N ASN A 85 -11.78 -10.88 -7.68
CA ASN A 85 -11.32 -12.09 -7.02
C ASN A 85 -12.52 -13.03 -6.78
N PRO A 86 -12.58 -14.21 -7.43
CA PRO A 86 -13.70 -15.15 -7.26
C PRO A 86 -13.83 -15.63 -5.82
N LEU A 87 -12.71 -15.73 -5.09
CA LEU A 87 -12.70 -16.10 -3.67
C LEU A 87 -13.35 -15.01 -2.81
N ALA A 88 -13.21 -13.74 -3.19
CA ALA A 88 -13.84 -12.63 -2.47
C ALA A 88 -15.35 -12.64 -2.66
N SER A 89 -15.87 -13.02 -3.83
CA SER A 89 -17.33 -13.07 -4.05
C SER A 89 -18.07 -14.17 -3.28
N ALA A 90 -17.36 -15.18 -2.75
CA ALA A 90 -17.96 -16.29 -2.00
C ALA A 90 -18.07 -16.02 -0.49
N GLU A 91 -17.27 -15.09 0.04
CA GLU A 91 -17.22 -14.77 1.47
C GLU A 91 -18.37 -13.84 1.85
N VAL A 92 -19.27 -14.31 2.72
CA VAL A 92 -20.42 -13.51 3.21
C VAL A 92 -20.01 -12.63 4.41
N GLU A 93 -19.02 -13.08 5.19
CA GLU A 93 -18.49 -12.34 6.33
C GLU A 93 -17.42 -11.32 5.89
N GLU A 94 -17.51 -10.10 6.42
CA GLU A 94 -16.60 -9.02 6.02
C GLU A 94 -15.12 -9.34 6.29
N GLU A 95 -14.81 -9.96 7.44
CA GLU A 95 -13.43 -10.30 7.77
C GLU A 95 -12.87 -11.35 6.79
N GLY A 96 -13.65 -12.39 6.49
CA GLY A 96 -13.31 -13.38 5.46
C GLY A 96 -13.09 -12.73 4.09
N PHE A 97 -13.97 -11.80 3.70
CA PHE A 97 -13.84 -11.02 2.47
C PHE A 97 -12.51 -10.24 2.42
N LEU A 98 -12.16 -9.50 3.46
CA LEU A 98 -10.92 -8.72 3.52
C LEU A 98 -9.68 -9.63 3.53
N LEU A 99 -9.73 -10.77 4.25
CA LEU A 99 -8.66 -11.77 4.23
C LEU A 99 -8.48 -12.39 2.84
N SER A 100 -9.55 -12.58 2.07
CA SER A 100 -9.46 -13.06 0.69
C SER A 100 -8.71 -12.08 -0.23
N ILE A 101 -8.84 -10.77 0.02
CA ILE A 101 -8.11 -9.72 -0.73
C ILE A 101 -6.63 -9.76 -0.37
N LYS A 102 -6.30 -9.93 0.93
CA LYS A 102 -4.91 -10.16 1.36
C LYS A 102 -4.31 -11.38 0.67
N ARG A 103 -5.03 -12.52 0.67
CA ARG A 103 -4.60 -13.75 -0.01
C ARG A 103 -4.42 -13.55 -1.51
N TRP A 104 -5.27 -12.73 -2.13
CA TRP A 104 -5.08 -12.33 -3.51
C TRP A 104 -3.70 -11.68 -3.66
N PHE A 105 -3.38 -10.61 -2.93
CA PHE A 105 -2.05 -9.96 -2.99
C PHE A 105 -0.86 -10.92 -2.77
N GLU A 106 -1.02 -11.91 -1.90
CA GLU A 106 0.01 -12.90 -1.57
C GLU A 106 0.16 -14.03 -2.62
N GLY A 107 -0.78 -14.12 -3.57
CA GLY A 107 -0.79 -15.12 -4.63
C GLY A 107 0.42 -15.02 -5.57
N ARG A 108 0.99 -16.19 -5.93
CA ARG A 108 2.16 -16.24 -6.82
C ARG A 108 1.84 -15.88 -8.25
N ASP A 109 0.63 -16.12 -8.74
CA ASP A 109 0.29 -15.93 -10.16
C ASP A 109 -0.10 -14.49 -10.51
N ASN A 110 -0.07 -13.60 -9.53
CA ASN A 110 -0.39 -12.20 -9.75
C ASN A 110 0.72 -11.46 -10.48
N ARG A 111 0.31 -10.47 -11.27
CA ARG A 111 1.21 -9.43 -11.79
C ARG A 111 1.84 -8.62 -10.66
N ASP A 112 2.92 -7.93 -10.99
CA ASP A 112 3.54 -6.95 -10.09
C ASP A 112 2.48 -5.96 -9.60
N TRP A 113 2.46 -5.73 -8.30
CA TRP A 113 1.53 -4.80 -7.68
C TRP A 113 2.24 -3.86 -6.71
N ILE A 114 1.68 -2.66 -6.55
CA ILE A 114 2.03 -1.71 -5.50
C ILE A 114 0.78 -1.44 -4.67
N LEU A 115 0.88 -1.58 -3.35
CA LEU A 115 -0.14 -1.15 -2.41
C LEU A 115 0.42 -0.03 -1.54
N VAL A 116 -0.18 1.15 -1.64
CA VAL A 116 0.13 2.29 -0.79
C VAL A 116 -0.84 2.34 0.39
N ILE A 117 -0.30 2.38 1.61
CA ILE A 117 -1.03 2.59 2.86
C ILE A 117 -0.65 3.99 3.37
N ASP A 118 -1.49 4.96 3.06
CA ASP A 118 -1.22 6.37 3.31
C ASP A 118 -1.73 6.82 4.68
N ASN A 119 -0.98 7.68 5.37
CA ASN A 119 -1.33 8.23 6.69
C ASN A 119 -1.46 7.15 7.79
N ALA A 120 -0.57 6.15 7.77
CA ALA A 120 -0.47 5.08 8.76
C ALA A 120 0.15 5.56 10.08
N ASP A 121 -0.51 6.52 10.75
CA ASP A 121 0.02 7.22 11.92
C ASP A 121 -0.38 6.55 13.25
N ASN A 122 -1.49 5.82 13.31
CA ASN A 122 -1.99 5.19 14.53
C ASN A 122 -1.26 3.87 14.82
N GLU A 123 -0.40 3.84 15.83
CA GLU A 123 0.45 2.68 16.14
C GLU A 123 -0.34 1.43 16.49
N GLU A 124 -1.49 1.56 17.18
CA GLU A 124 -2.31 0.42 17.61
C GLU A 124 -2.86 -0.39 16.43
N ASP A 125 -3.19 0.29 15.33
CA ASP A 125 -3.68 -0.31 14.10
C ASP A 125 -2.62 -1.20 13.41
N PHE A 126 -1.33 -0.99 13.74
CA PHE A 126 -0.17 -1.68 13.16
C PHE A 126 0.72 -2.39 14.21
N ALA A 127 0.31 -2.44 15.47
CA ALA A 127 1.11 -2.95 16.59
C ALA A 127 1.34 -4.47 16.58
N GLY A 128 0.64 -5.24 15.74
CA GLY A 128 0.89 -6.65 15.56
C GLY A 128 0.03 -7.28 14.48
N ASN A 129 0.29 -8.56 14.16
CA ASN A 129 -0.41 -9.26 13.09
C ASN A 129 -1.91 -9.46 13.35
N ASN A 130 -2.39 -9.20 14.57
CA ASN A 130 -3.81 -9.23 14.93
C ASN A 130 -4.39 -7.82 15.14
N SER A 131 -3.62 -6.75 14.87
CA SER A 131 -4.14 -5.38 14.97
C SER A 131 -5.22 -5.12 13.91
N PRO A 132 -6.07 -4.09 14.11
CA PRO A 132 -7.18 -3.77 13.21
C PRO A 132 -6.81 -3.62 11.73
N ILE A 133 -5.60 -3.12 11.40
CA ILE A 133 -5.14 -2.98 10.01
C ILE A 133 -4.07 -4.01 9.65
N ALA A 134 -3.03 -4.17 10.48
CA ALA A 134 -1.88 -5.02 10.14
C ALA A 134 -2.25 -6.48 9.81
N ARG A 135 -3.36 -7.01 10.34
CA ARG A 135 -3.86 -8.35 9.98
C ARG A 135 -4.16 -8.52 8.47
N PHE A 136 -4.53 -7.44 7.79
CA PHE A 136 -4.89 -7.42 6.38
C PHE A 136 -3.73 -6.99 5.46
N VAL A 137 -2.62 -6.52 6.02
CA VAL A 137 -1.45 -6.14 5.24
C VAL A 137 -0.82 -7.41 4.63
N PRO A 138 -0.58 -7.45 3.31
CA PRO A 138 0.02 -8.61 2.65
C PRO A 138 1.45 -8.93 3.12
N HIS A 139 1.75 -10.21 3.23
CA HIS A 139 3.08 -10.77 3.45
C HIS A 139 3.34 -11.87 2.41
N GLY A 140 3.67 -11.44 1.19
CA GLY A 140 3.80 -12.33 0.03
C GLY A 140 5.25 -12.55 -0.41
N PRO A 141 5.47 -13.37 -1.46
CA PRO A 141 6.78 -13.54 -2.09
C PRO A 141 7.14 -12.37 -3.01
N ARG A 142 6.15 -11.62 -3.50
CA ARG A 142 6.29 -10.53 -4.48
C ARG A 142 5.35 -9.36 -4.14
N GLY A 143 5.63 -8.21 -4.75
CA GLY A 143 4.85 -6.98 -4.62
C GLY A 143 5.53 -5.92 -3.77
N THR A 144 5.01 -4.70 -3.83
CA THR A 144 5.61 -3.55 -3.12
C THR A 144 4.57 -2.89 -2.22
N LEU A 145 4.89 -2.80 -0.94
CA LEU A 145 4.15 -2.02 0.04
C LEU A 145 4.85 -0.69 0.29
N ILE A 146 4.09 0.40 0.20
CA ILE A 146 4.57 1.74 0.55
C ILE A 146 3.70 2.29 1.65
N PHE A 147 4.30 2.66 2.77
CA PHE A 147 3.64 3.33 3.86
C PHE A 147 4.03 4.79 3.87
N THR A 148 3.08 5.67 4.17
CA THR A 148 3.40 7.03 4.61
C THR A 148 3.01 7.17 6.07
N THR A 149 3.91 7.68 6.91
CA THR A 149 3.66 7.77 8.35
C THR A 149 4.48 8.88 9.02
N ARG A 150 3.98 9.38 10.14
CA ARG A 150 4.69 10.21 11.12
C ARG A 150 5.21 9.36 12.27
N SER A 151 4.65 8.17 12.49
CA SER A 151 5.09 7.26 13.54
C SER A 151 6.37 6.55 13.14
N ARG A 152 7.40 6.73 13.97
CA ARG A 152 8.65 6.00 13.85
C ARG A 152 8.46 4.50 14.15
N GLN A 153 7.53 4.15 15.03
CA GLN A 153 7.24 2.75 15.35
C GLN A 153 6.60 2.04 14.17
N VAL A 154 5.61 2.65 13.52
CA VAL A 154 4.99 2.10 12.31
C VAL A 154 6.06 1.92 11.24
N ALA A 155 6.90 2.93 11.00
CA ALA A 155 7.94 2.87 9.98
C ALA A 155 8.95 1.73 10.18
N PHE A 156 9.40 1.46 11.40
CA PHE A 156 10.37 0.38 11.68
C PHE A 156 9.80 -1.03 11.59
N ARG A 157 8.48 -1.18 11.66
CA ARG A 157 7.81 -2.49 11.59
C ARG A 157 7.52 -2.94 10.17
N GLN A 158 7.73 -2.07 9.18
CA GLN A 158 7.45 -2.38 7.78
C GLN A 158 8.66 -2.97 7.07
#